data_AF-A0A7V9ZPX8-F1
#
_entry.id   AF-A0A7V9ZPX8-F1
#
_cell.length_a   1.000
_cell.length_b   1.000
_cell.length_c   1.000
_cell.angle_alpha   90.00
_cell.angle_beta   90.00
_cell.angle_gamma   90.00
#
_symmetry.space_group_name_H-M   'P 1'
#
loop_
_entity.id
_entity.type
_entity.pdbx_description
1 polymer ?
#
loop_
_entity_poly.entity_id
_entity_poly.type
_entity_poly.pdbx_seq_one_letter_code
_entity_poly.pdbx_strand_id
1 'polypeptide(L)'
;MAEKPLIILGCSQLVTLASSVKGARTRAAMSELSIIEDGAMLVRGGRIERVGERREIEPLIEAESGVIDAGWRVVMPGFVDAHAHPVFAGTRVGEYEQRARGATYQEIATQGGGIRSTVRRTRAATLEELVEASRRYSRWFLRGGTTTVEAKSGYGLSVEDELKILRAIKRLNDETLLRYVPTFLGAHDIPDDYRER
;
A
#
# COMPACT_ATOMS: atom_id res chain seq x y z
N MET A 1 -7.29 6.60 27.41
CA MET A 1 -8.60 7.22 27.18
C MET A 1 -9.28 6.41 26.09
N ALA A 2 -10.52 5.97 26.27
CA ALA A 2 -11.23 5.28 25.19
C ALA A 2 -11.38 6.24 24.01
N GLU A 3 -11.11 5.76 22.78
CA GLU A 3 -11.35 6.57 21.59
C GLU A 3 -12.84 6.90 21.49
N LYS A 4 -13.14 8.18 21.28
CA LYS A 4 -14.51 8.65 21.06
C LYS A 4 -15.08 7.98 19.81
N PRO A 5 -16.37 7.62 19.79
CA PRO A 5 -17.01 7.14 18.58
C PRO A 5 -16.94 8.18 17.48
N LEU A 6 -16.82 7.72 16.25
CA LEU A 6 -16.78 8.55 15.06
C LEU A 6 -17.94 8.17 14.15
N ILE A 7 -18.72 9.16 13.73
CA ILE A 7 -19.83 8.98 12.80
C ILE A 7 -19.51 9.72 11.51
N ILE A 8 -19.70 9.04 10.39
CA ILE A 8 -19.59 9.63 9.05
C ILE A 8 -21.00 9.67 8.45
N LEU A 9 -21.48 10.87 8.15
CA LEU A 9 -22.79 11.13 7.56
C LEU A 9 -22.64 11.74 6.15
N GLY A 10 -23.76 11.86 5.45
CA GLY A 10 -23.83 12.59 4.19
C GLY A 10 -23.02 11.95 3.07
N CYS A 11 -22.90 10.62 3.07
CA CYS A 11 -22.31 9.91 1.93
C CYS A 11 -23.38 9.83 0.84
N SER A 12 -23.13 10.36 -0.37
CA SER A 12 -24.07 10.16 -1.48
C SER A 12 -24.20 8.67 -1.79
N GLN A 13 -23.07 7.96 -1.79
CA GLN A 13 -22.99 6.52 -1.79
C GLN A 13 -21.96 6.05 -0.76
N LEU A 14 -22.34 5.08 0.08
CA LEU A 14 -21.41 4.30 0.88
C LEU A 14 -21.21 2.94 0.20
N VAL A 15 -20.06 2.77 -0.45
CA VAL A 15 -19.67 1.52 -1.10
C VAL A 15 -19.07 0.61 -0.04
N THR A 16 -19.75 -0.45 0.37
CA THR A 16 -19.27 -1.28 1.49
C THR A 16 -18.33 -2.40 1.05
N LEU A 17 -18.45 -2.87 -0.20
CA LEU A 17 -17.85 -4.12 -0.65
C LEU A 17 -18.14 -5.30 0.31
N ALA A 18 -19.29 -5.29 1.00
CA ALA A 18 -19.79 -6.44 1.75
C ALA A 18 -20.28 -7.53 0.77
N SER A 19 -20.07 -8.80 1.07
CA SER A 19 -20.65 -9.92 0.30
C SER A 19 -20.80 -11.14 1.18
N SER A 20 -21.78 -11.97 0.85
CA SER A 20 -21.99 -13.30 1.43
C SER A 20 -20.99 -14.34 0.88
N VAL A 21 -20.33 -14.05 -0.25
CA VAL A 21 -19.28 -14.90 -0.81
C VAL A 21 -18.06 -14.85 0.10
N LYS A 22 -17.64 -16.01 0.61
CA LYS A 22 -16.40 -16.14 1.37
C LYS A 22 -15.21 -16.19 0.42
N GLY A 23 -14.20 -15.36 0.69
CA GLY A 23 -12.94 -15.34 -0.06
C GLY A 23 -12.94 -14.35 -1.23
N ALA A 24 -12.03 -14.56 -2.19
CA ALA A 24 -11.88 -13.69 -3.35
C ALA A 24 -13.11 -13.79 -4.26
N ARG A 25 -13.62 -12.64 -4.69
CA ARG A 25 -14.71 -12.58 -5.67
C ARG A 25 -14.14 -12.75 -7.07
N THR A 26 -14.82 -13.53 -7.89
CA THR A 26 -14.40 -13.81 -9.27
C THR A 26 -15.57 -13.68 -10.22
N ARG A 27 -15.29 -13.38 -11.49
CA ARG A 27 -16.29 -13.29 -12.56
C ARG A 27 -17.41 -12.32 -12.19
N ALA A 28 -18.67 -12.73 -12.30
CA ALA A 28 -19.84 -11.89 -12.03
C ALA A 28 -19.86 -11.30 -10.61
N ALA A 29 -19.33 -12.00 -9.61
CA ALA A 29 -19.27 -11.51 -8.23
C ALA A 29 -18.36 -10.28 -8.07
N MET A 30 -17.46 -10.00 -9.03
CA MET A 30 -16.64 -8.79 -9.02
C MET A 30 -17.46 -7.52 -9.27
N SER A 31 -18.67 -7.63 -9.82
CA SER A 31 -19.57 -6.50 -10.09
C SER A 31 -20.45 -6.11 -8.89
N GLU A 32 -20.42 -6.86 -7.79
CA GLU A 32 -21.29 -6.62 -6.62
C GLU A 32 -20.71 -5.56 -5.69
N LEU A 33 -21.02 -4.28 -5.88
CA LEU A 33 -20.39 -3.22 -5.07
C LEU A 33 -20.99 -3.03 -3.66
N SER A 34 -22.20 -3.53 -3.42
CA SER A 34 -22.92 -3.39 -2.14
C SER A 34 -22.99 -1.93 -1.68
N ILE A 35 -23.65 -1.13 -2.52
CA ILE A 35 -23.80 0.33 -2.36
C ILE A 35 -25.01 0.62 -1.49
N ILE A 36 -24.84 1.54 -0.53
CA ILE A 36 -25.91 2.16 0.25
C ILE A 36 -26.02 3.61 -0.18
N GLU A 37 -27.15 3.98 -0.79
CA GLU A 37 -27.47 5.38 -1.14
C GLU A 37 -27.82 6.16 0.14
N ASP A 38 -27.45 7.46 0.21
CA ASP A 38 -27.55 8.26 1.45
C ASP A 38 -26.97 7.51 2.66
N GLY A 39 -25.76 6.98 2.48
CA GLY A 39 -25.11 6.08 3.42
C GLY A 39 -24.46 6.80 4.60
N ALA A 40 -24.31 6.07 5.69
CA ALA A 40 -23.60 6.52 6.88
C ALA A 40 -22.90 5.34 7.59
N MET A 41 -21.93 5.66 8.45
CA MET A 41 -21.26 4.66 9.29
C MET A 41 -20.93 5.17 10.69
N LEU A 42 -20.91 4.23 11.64
CA LEU A 42 -20.44 4.40 13.01
C LEU A 42 -19.15 3.59 13.18
N VAL A 43 -18.12 4.24 13.72
CA VAL A 43 -16.80 3.68 14.01
C VAL A 43 -16.55 3.81 15.51
N ARG A 44 -16.12 2.72 16.16
CA ARG A 44 -15.77 2.70 17.58
C ARG A 44 -14.49 1.88 17.77
N GLY A 45 -13.54 2.40 18.55
CA GLY A 45 -12.26 1.74 18.84
C GLY A 45 -11.49 1.33 17.56
N GLY A 46 -11.41 2.24 16.59
CA GLY A 46 -10.73 2.00 15.31
C GLY A 46 -11.37 0.95 14.39
N ARG A 47 -12.61 0.53 14.67
CA ARG A 47 -13.35 -0.46 13.86
C ARG A 47 -14.70 0.08 13.43
N ILE A 48 -15.12 -0.29 12.22
CA ILE A 48 -16.49 -0.06 11.76
C ILE A 48 -17.41 -0.93 12.62
N GLU A 49 -18.26 -0.28 13.40
CA GLU A 49 -19.26 -0.93 14.26
C GLU A 49 -20.54 -1.18 13.46
N ARG A 50 -20.97 -0.18 12.67
CA ARG A 50 -22.18 -0.26 11.86
C ARG A 50 -22.09 0.56 10.58
N VAL A 51 -22.74 0.08 9.52
CA VAL A 51 -23.02 0.82 8.28
C VAL A 51 -24.51 0.69 7.98
N GLY A 52 -25.09 1.68 7.30
CA GLY A 52 -26.51 1.69 6.97
C GLY A 52 -26.89 2.97 6.24
N GLU A 53 -28.19 3.12 5.97
CA GLU A 53 -28.71 4.40 5.51
C GLU A 53 -28.56 5.44 6.64
N ARG A 54 -28.45 6.72 6.27
CA ARG A 54 -28.28 7.83 7.22
C ARG A 54 -29.31 7.79 8.34
N ARG A 55 -30.58 7.54 8.02
CA ARG A 55 -31.68 7.46 9.00
C ARG A 55 -31.51 6.35 10.05
N GLU A 56 -30.72 5.31 9.76
CA GLU A 56 -30.45 4.21 10.68
C GLU A 56 -29.25 4.49 11.59
N ILE A 57 -28.33 5.34 11.15
CA ILE A 57 -27.06 5.64 11.83
C ILE A 57 -27.12 6.94 12.61
N GLU A 58 -27.78 7.98 12.09
CA GLU A 58 -27.90 9.30 12.72
C GLU A 58 -28.52 9.25 14.13
N PRO A 59 -29.52 8.38 14.43
CA PRO A 59 -30.02 8.23 15.81
C PRO A 59 -29.01 7.63 16.80
N LEU A 60 -27.89 7.08 16.33
CA LEU A 60 -26.83 6.49 17.16
C LEU A 60 -25.77 7.52 17.59
N ILE A 61 -25.95 8.80 17.27
CA ILE A 61 -25.04 9.87 17.69
C ILE A 61 -25.12 10.05 19.22
N GLU A 62 -23.99 9.81 19.88
CA GLU A 62 -23.77 10.06 21.31
C GLU A 62 -23.21 11.49 21.49
N ALA A 63 -23.30 12.05 22.70
CA ALA A 63 -22.88 13.42 22.98
C ALA A 63 -21.36 13.63 22.75
N GLU A 64 -20.57 12.58 22.95
CA GLU A 64 -19.13 12.54 22.76
C GLU A 64 -18.70 12.15 21.33
N SER A 65 -19.62 11.80 20.45
CA SER A 65 -19.30 11.37 19.09
C SER A 65 -18.64 12.49 18.29
N GLY A 66 -17.52 12.19 17.64
CA GLY A 66 -17.02 13.00 16.54
C GLY A 66 -17.91 12.78 15.32
N VAL A 67 -18.29 13.86 14.63
CA VAL A 67 -19.11 13.77 13.40
C VAL A 67 -18.32 14.32 12.22
N ILE A 68 -18.24 13.54 11.16
CA ILE A 68 -17.69 13.93 9.85
C ILE A 68 -18.83 13.95 8.85
N ASP A 69 -19.07 15.10 8.22
CA ASP A 69 -19.92 15.19 7.04
C ASP A 69 -19.08 14.92 5.79
N ALA A 70 -19.40 13.87 5.05
CA ALA A 70 -18.74 13.55 3.78
C ALA A 70 -19.06 14.57 2.66
N GLY A 71 -20.06 15.44 2.88
CA GLY A 71 -20.43 16.51 1.96
C GLY A 71 -20.96 15.96 0.64
N TRP A 72 -21.82 14.94 0.72
CA TRP A 72 -22.45 14.26 -0.41
C TRP A 72 -21.47 13.58 -1.38
N ARG A 73 -20.33 13.12 -0.87
CA ARG A 73 -19.32 12.38 -1.65
C ARG A 73 -19.50 10.88 -1.49
N VAL A 74 -18.89 10.14 -2.42
CA VAL A 74 -18.76 8.69 -2.31
C VAL A 74 -17.74 8.37 -1.22
N VAL A 75 -18.11 7.45 -0.33
CA VAL A 75 -17.21 6.87 0.69
C VAL A 75 -17.04 5.39 0.39
N MET A 76 -15.80 4.91 0.45
CA MET A 76 -15.46 3.52 0.16
C MET A 76 -14.24 3.06 0.98
N PRO A 77 -13.96 1.75 1.08
CA PRO A 77 -12.76 1.25 1.72
C PRO A 77 -11.50 1.83 1.10
N GLY A 78 -10.48 2.09 1.93
CA GLY A 78 -9.15 2.41 1.42
C GLY A 78 -8.62 1.29 0.53
N PHE A 79 -7.90 1.65 -0.53
CA PHE A 79 -7.38 0.67 -1.47
C PHE A 79 -6.31 -0.22 -0.85
N VAL A 80 -6.22 -1.44 -1.39
CA VAL A 80 -5.19 -2.42 -1.07
C VAL A 80 -4.34 -2.62 -2.31
N ASP A 81 -3.09 -2.21 -2.26
CA ASP A 81 -2.11 -2.51 -3.30
C ASP A 81 -1.43 -3.85 -2.95
N ALA A 82 -1.74 -4.90 -3.70
CA ALA A 82 -1.31 -6.26 -3.40
C ALA A 82 0.08 -6.61 -3.94
N HIS A 83 0.78 -5.68 -4.61
CA HIS A 83 2.07 -5.98 -5.22
C HIS A 83 2.94 -4.74 -5.38
N ALA A 84 3.86 -4.51 -4.44
CA ALA A 84 4.83 -3.42 -4.57
C ALA A 84 6.24 -3.81 -4.09
N HIS A 85 7.24 -3.08 -4.59
CA HIS A 85 8.62 -3.11 -4.08
C HIS A 85 9.00 -1.70 -3.58
N PRO A 86 8.41 -1.22 -2.47
CA PRO A 86 8.53 0.18 -2.07
C PRO A 86 9.88 0.52 -1.42
N VAL A 87 10.69 -0.46 -1.05
CA VAL A 87 11.97 -0.26 -0.36
C VAL A 87 13.14 -0.57 -1.29
N PHE A 88 13.79 0.48 -1.78
CA PHE A 88 14.98 0.41 -2.63
C PHE A 88 15.74 1.74 -2.60
N ALA A 89 17.00 1.73 -3.04
CA ALA A 89 17.82 2.92 -3.14
C ALA A 89 18.05 3.41 -4.58
N GLY A 90 18.12 4.73 -4.73
CA GLY A 90 18.36 5.43 -5.99
C GLY A 90 17.15 5.44 -6.93
N THR A 91 17.39 5.71 -8.21
CA THR A 91 16.37 5.70 -9.27
C THR A 91 16.94 5.07 -10.53
N ARG A 92 16.05 4.71 -11.46
CA ARG A 92 16.41 4.22 -12.80
C ARG A 92 16.07 5.25 -13.89
N VAL A 93 16.02 6.54 -13.54
CA VAL A 93 15.68 7.62 -14.49
C VAL A 93 16.69 7.71 -15.63
N GLY A 94 17.99 7.51 -15.36
CA GLY A 94 19.00 7.47 -16.42
C GLY A 94 18.80 6.30 -17.40
N GLU A 95 18.36 5.14 -16.91
CA GLU A 95 18.02 4.01 -17.78
C GLU A 95 16.75 4.30 -18.60
N TYR A 96 15.77 5.00 -18.02
CA TYR A 96 14.60 5.48 -18.74
C TYR A 96 14.99 6.43 -19.89
N GLU A 97 15.91 7.36 -19.64
CA GLU A 97 16.43 8.29 -20.65
C GLU A 97 17.16 7.56 -21.79
N GLN A 98 17.99 6.56 -21.48
CA GLN A 98 18.65 5.72 -22.50
C GLN A 98 17.63 4.97 -23.36
N ARG A 99 16.60 4.39 -22.75
CA ARG A 99 15.51 3.72 -23.50
C ARG A 99 14.75 4.69 -24.39
N ALA A 100 14.47 5.89 -23.90
CA ALA A 100 13.81 6.93 -24.70
C ALA A 100 14.65 7.37 -25.92
N ARG A 101 15.98 7.20 -25.85
CA ARG A 101 16.92 7.42 -26.96
C ARG A 101 17.14 6.19 -27.85
N GLY A 102 16.45 5.08 -27.60
CA GLY A 102 16.49 3.88 -28.42
C GLY A 102 17.38 2.75 -27.92
N ALA A 103 18.02 2.88 -26.76
CA ALA A 103 18.79 1.78 -26.18
C ALA A 103 17.89 0.59 -25.84
N THR A 104 18.35 -0.61 -26.21
CA THR A 104 17.69 -1.87 -25.90
C THR A 104 17.88 -2.26 -24.43
N TYR A 105 17.01 -3.14 -23.94
CA TYR A 105 17.16 -3.68 -22.58
C TYR A 105 18.49 -4.41 -22.38
N GLN A 106 18.95 -5.14 -23.41
CA GLN A 106 20.21 -5.88 -23.37
C GLN A 106 21.42 -4.94 -23.26
N GLU A 107 21.46 -3.86 -24.05
CA GLU A 107 22.56 -2.88 -23.97
C GLU A 107 22.66 -2.25 -22.57
N ILE A 108 21.52 -1.89 -21.98
CA ILE A 108 21.46 -1.34 -20.62
C ILE A 108 21.91 -2.38 -19.59
N ALA A 109 21.47 -3.63 -19.73
CA ALA A 109 21.84 -4.71 -18.83
C ALA A 109 23.35 -5.04 -18.88
N THR A 110 23.96 -5.00 -20.07
CA THR A 110 25.40 -5.20 -20.27
C THR A 110 26.23 -4.11 -19.58
N GLN A 111 25.71 -2.88 -19.51
CA GLN A 111 26.31 -1.78 -18.76
C GLN A 111 26.06 -1.86 -17.24
N GLY A 112 25.48 -2.96 -16.76
CA GLY A 112 25.16 -3.17 -15.35
C GLY A 112 23.90 -2.41 -14.89
N GLY A 113 23.06 -1.94 -15.81
CA GLY A 113 21.74 -1.37 -15.54
C GLY A 113 20.73 -2.42 -15.08
N GLY A 114 19.44 -2.13 -15.20
CA GLY A 114 18.40 -3.10 -14.84
C GLY A 114 18.18 -3.22 -13.34
N ILE A 115 17.71 -4.39 -12.92
CA ILE A 115 17.58 -4.75 -11.51
C ILE A 115 18.93 -4.72 -10.79
N ARG A 116 20.02 -5.08 -11.47
CA ARG A 116 21.39 -5.08 -10.92
C ARG A 116 21.80 -3.70 -10.39
N SER A 117 21.43 -2.63 -11.08
CA SER A 117 21.73 -1.26 -10.63
C SER A 117 21.01 -0.93 -9.31
N THR A 118 19.78 -1.44 -9.15
CA THR A 118 18.97 -1.24 -7.95
C THR A 118 19.47 -2.11 -6.80
N VAL A 119 19.87 -3.37 -7.09
CA VAL A 119 20.49 -4.26 -6.11
C VAL A 119 21.76 -3.62 -5.53
N ARG A 120 22.70 -3.19 -6.39
CA ARG A 120 23.95 -2.57 -5.92
C ARG A 120 23.70 -1.36 -5.00
N ARG A 121 22.79 -0.46 -5.40
CA ARG A 121 22.45 0.72 -4.59
C ARG A 121 21.77 0.34 -3.28
N THR A 122 20.87 -0.65 -3.30
CA THR A 122 20.12 -1.08 -2.10
C THR A 122 21.02 -1.82 -1.10
N ARG A 123 22.00 -2.60 -1.60
CA ARG A 123 23.06 -3.19 -0.78
C ARG A 123 23.93 -2.12 -0.12
N ALA A 124 24.35 -1.11 -0.88
CA ALA A 124 25.19 -0.03 -0.37
C ALA A 124 24.48 0.89 0.64
N ALA A 125 23.15 1.01 0.56
CA ALA A 125 22.37 1.83 1.47
C ALA A 125 22.27 1.21 2.88
N THR A 126 22.32 2.07 3.88
CA THR A 126 22.01 1.74 5.27
C THR A 126 20.50 1.53 5.48
N LEU A 127 20.13 0.91 6.59
CA LEU A 127 18.73 0.75 6.99
C LEU A 127 18.00 2.11 7.07
N GLU A 128 18.66 3.12 7.64
CA GLU A 128 18.06 4.45 7.84
C GLU A 128 17.81 5.14 6.50
N GLU A 129 18.77 5.10 5.59
CA GLU A 129 18.61 5.67 4.24
C GLU A 129 17.46 5.01 3.48
N LEU A 130 17.30 3.69 3.61
CA LEU A 130 16.18 2.97 2.99
C LEU A 130 14.82 3.37 3.59
N VAL A 131 14.73 3.51 4.92
CA VAL A 131 13.49 3.96 5.58
C VAL A 131 13.15 5.37 5.13
N GLU A 132 14.09 6.31 5.20
CA GLU A 132 13.85 7.71 4.87
C GLU A 132 13.48 7.89 3.39
N ALA A 133 14.21 7.23 2.48
CA ALA A 133 13.88 7.24 1.06
C ALA A 133 12.48 6.68 0.78
N SER A 134 12.03 5.71 1.57
CA SER A 134 10.74 5.03 1.39
C SER A 134 9.56 5.75 2.03
N ARG A 135 9.77 6.62 3.02
CA ARG A 135 8.69 7.43 3.65
C ARG A 135 7.91 8.26 2.64
N ARG A 136 8.58 8.76 1.60
CA ARG A 136 7.90 9.52 0.54
C ARG A 136 6.83 8.69 -0.16
N TYR A 137 7.08 7.39 -0.36
CA TYR A 137 6.15 6.50 -1.03
C TYR A 137 4.93 6.20 -0.17
N SER A 138 5.11 6.06 1.15
CA SER A 138 3.97 5.96 2.09
C SER A 138 2.99 7.12 1.91
N ARG A 139 3.52 8.36 1.83
CA ARG A 139 2.70 9.56 1.56
C ARG A 139 2.00 9.52 0.20
N TRP A 140 2.64 8.98 -0.82
CA TRP A 140 2.05 8.87 -2.17
C TRP A 140 0.91 7.85 -2.21
N PHE A 141 1.11 6.66 -1.62
CA PHE A 141 0.08 5.63 -1.47
C PHE A 141 -1.15 6.19 -0.76
N LEU A 142 -0.96 6.82 0.40
CA LEU A 142 -2.05 7.41 1.19
C LEU A 142 -2.78 8.52 0.42
N ARG A 143 -2.05 9.39 -0.29
CA ARG A 143 -2.67 10.41 -1.16
C ARG A 143 -3.47 9.83 -2.31
N GLY A 144 -3.08 8.66 -2.82
CA GLY A 144 -3.83 7.90 -3.83
C GLY A 144 -4.98 7.06 -3.25
N GLY A 145 -5.21 7.09 -1.93
CA GLY A 145 -6.26 6.31 -1.26
C GLY A 145 -5.85 4.90 -0.84
N THR A 146 -4.60 4.49 -1.06
CA THR A 146 -4.09 3.19 -0.60
C THR A 146 -3.81 3.25 0.90
N THR A 147 -4.42 2.33 1.65
CA THR A 147 -4.28 2.24 3.12
C THR A 147 -3.57 0.97 3.57
N THR A 148 -3.46 -0.03 2.67
CA THR A 148 -2.68 -1.25 2.88
C THR A 148 -1.88 -1.55 1.63
N VAL A 149 -0.59 -1.86 1.79
CA VAL A 149 0.30 -2.25 0.71
C VAL A 149 1.02 -3.56 1.06
N GLU A 150 1.10 -4.47 0.11
CA GLU A 150 2.04 -5.57 0.17
C GLU A 150 3.41 -5.08 -0.30
N ALA A 151 4.45 -5.34 0.50
CA ALA A 151 5.78 -4.81 0.29
C ALA A 151 6.80 -5.95 0.24
N LYS A 152 7.39 -6.13 -0.94
CA LYS A 152 8.38 -7.16 -1.20
C LYS A 152 9.78 -6.65 -0.91
N SER A 153 10.63 -7.58 -0.47
CA SER A 153 12.07 -7.43 -0.57
C SER A 153 12.55 -7.71 -2.01
N GLY A 154 13.73 -8.32 -2.21
CA GLY A 154 14.20 -8.76 -3.52
C GLY A 154 15.16 -7.80 -4.24
N TYR A 155 15.56 -6.71 -3.60
CA TYR A 155 16.68 -5.89 -4.06
C TYR A 155 17.95 -6.08 -3.21
N GLY A 156 17.97 -7.09 -2.34
CA GLY A 156 19.15 -7.50 -1.59
C GLY A 156 19.89 -8.65 -2.27
N LEU A 157 19.18 -9.71 -2.66
CA LEU A 157 19.75 -10.95 -3.22
C LEU A 157 20.88 -11.56 -2.37
N SER A 158 20.89 -11.27 -1.07
CA SER A 158 21.77 -11.80 -0.04
C SER A 158 20.94 -11.89 1.25
N VAL A 159 21.23 -12.83 2.15
CA VAL A 159 20.45 -12.97 3.39
C VAL A 159 20.48 -11.67 4.20
N GLU A 160 21.64 -11.04 4.32
CA GLU A 160 21.82 -9.82 5.09
C GLU A 160 20.99 -8.65 4.53
N ASP A 161 21.07 -8.42 3.21
CA ASP A 161 20.39 -7.29 2.58
C ASP A 161 18.88 -7.51 2.45
N GLU A 162 18.43 -8.75 2.24
CA GLU A 162 17.00 -9.07 2.26
C GLU A 162 16.41 -8.83 3.65
N LEU A 163 17.10 -9.24 4.72
CA LEU A 163 16.69 -8.94 6.09
C LEU A 163 16.72 -7.43 6.39
N LYS A 164 17.68 -6.68 5.85
CA LYS A 164 17.74 -5.21 5.96
C LYS A 164 16.49 -4.57 5.36
N ILE A 165 16.05 -5.01 4.17
CA ILE A 165 14.84 -4.51 3.53
C ILE A 165 13.59 -4.87 4.36
N LEU A 166 13.47 -6.10 4.86
CA LEU A 166 12.33 -6.51 5.69
C LEU A 166 12.28 -5.72 7.02
N ARG A 167 13.42 -5.39 7.62
CA ARG A 167 13.50 -4.49 8.79
C ARG A 167 13.06 -3.06 8.45
N ALA A 168 13.40 -2.56 7.26
CA ALA A 168 12.92 -1.25 6.80
C ALA A 168 11.39 -1.25 6.62
N ILE A 169 10.82 -2.31 6.01
CA ILE A 169 9.37 -2.48 5.87
C ILE A 169 8.69 -2.49 7.24
N LYS A 170 9.25 -3.22 8.22
CA LYS A 170 8.74 -3.23 9.59
C LYS A 170 8.74 -1.82 10.21
N ARG A 171 9.85 -1.09 10.11
CA ARG A 171 9.92 0.29 10.63
C ARG A 171 8.91 1.22 9.97
N LEU A 172 8.75 1.13 8.64
CA LEU A 172 7.74 1.91 7.92
C LEU A 172 6.31 1.59 8.38
N ASN A 173 6.02 0.32 8.68
CA ASN A 173 4.73 -0.10 9.23
C ASN A 173 4.47 0.46 10.64
N ASP A 174 5.52 0.53 11.47
CA ASP A 174 5.39 1.01 12.86
C ASP A 174 5.37 2.55 12.93
N GLU A 175 6.02 3.23 11.98
CA GLU A 175 6.26 4.68 12.02
C GLU A 175 5.36 5.49 11.04
N THR A 176 4.54 4.83 10.21
CA THR A 176 3.65 5.52 9.26
C THR A 176 2.21 5.01 9.35
N LEU A 177 1.26 5.75 8.76
CA LEU A 177 -0.16 5.37 8.75
C LEU A 177 -0.50 4.26 7.75
N LEU A 178 0.38 4.00 6.78
CA LEU A 178 0.16 2.97 5.77
C LEU A 178 0.44 1.60 6.40
N ARG A 179 -0.49 0.66 6.26
CA ARG A 179 -0.26 -0.73 6.68
C ARG A 179 0.59 -1.45 5.64
N TYR A 180 1.64 -2.14 6.09
CA TYR A 180 2.49 -2.96 5.23
C TYR A 180 2.28 -4.45 5.51
N VAL A 181 2.21 -5.25 4.45
CA VAL A 181 2.27 -6.72 4.51
C VAL A 181 3.61 -7.15 3.90
N PRO A 182 4.59 -7.60 4.70
CA PRO A 182 5.91 -7.94 4.18
C PRO A 182 5.90 -9.28 3.44
N THR A 183 6.59 -9.33 2.32
CA THR A 183 6.85 -10.57 1.56
C THR A 183 8.35 -10.70 1.29
N PHE A 184 8.92 -11.84 1.68
CA PHE A 184 10.28 -12.18 1.28
C PHE A 184 10.31 -12.58 -0.20
N LEU A 185 11.20 -11.93 -0.97
CA LEU A 185 11.44 -12.25 -2.38
C LEU A 185 12.95 -12.32 -2.66
N GLY A 186 13.72 -13.09 -1.89
CA GLY A 186 15.15 -13.26 -2.18
C GLY A 186 15.42 -13.91 -3.54
N ALA A 187 14.47 -14.69 -4.07
CA ALA A 187 14.50 -15.28 -5.40
C ALA A 187 13.94 -14.33 -6.49
N HIS A 188 14.33 -13.05 -6.46
CA HIS A 188 13.87 -12.05 -7.42
C HIS A 188 14.67 -12.07 -8.73
N ASP A 189 15.98 -12.30 -8.64
CA ASP A 189 16.91 -12.50 -9.76
C ASP A 189 18.14 -13.27 -9.25
N ILE A 190 18.99 -13.72 -10.17
CA ILE A 190 20.27 -14.35 -9.86
C ILE A 190 21.29 -13.25 -9.51
N PRO A 191 21.85 -13.24 -8.28
CA PRO A 191 22.90 -12.28 -7.91
C PRO A 191 24.17 -12.52 -8.74
N ASP A 192 24.94 -11.46 -8.98
CA ASP A 192 26.16 -11.52 -9.81
C ASP A 192 27.14 -12.60 -9.30
N ASP A 193 27.22 -12.81 -7.98
CA ASP A 193 28.08 -13.82 -7.33
C ASP A 193 27.70 -15.29 -7.67
N TYR A 194 26.55 -15.52 -8.31
CA TYR A 194 26.00 -16.84 -8.65
C TYR A 194 25.68 -17.03 -10.14
N ARG A 195 25.92 -16.04 -11.01
CA ARG A 195 25.52 -16.14 -12.44
C ARG A 195 26.35 -17.11 -13.27
N GLU A 196 27.55 -17.47 -12.82
CA GLU A 196 28.46 -18.40 -13.51
C GLU A 196 28.39 -19.84 -12.96
N ARG A 197 27.48 -20.11 -12.01
CA ARG A 197 27.26 -21.43 -11.41
C ARG A 197 26.01 -22.08 -11.99
#